data_AF-A0A954MP75-F1
#
_entry.id   AF-A0A954MP75-F1
#
_cell.length_a   1.000
_cell.length_b   1.000
_cell.length_c   1.000
_cell.angle_alpha   90.00
_cell.angle_beta   90.00
_cell.angle_gamma   90.00
#
_symmetry.space_group_name_H-M   'P 1'
#
loop_
_entity.id
_entity.type
_entity.pdbx_description
1 polymer ?
#
loop_
_entity_poly.entity_id
_entity_poly.type
_entity_poly.pdbx_seq_one_letter_code
_entity_poly.pdbx_strand_id
1 'polypeptide(L)'
;MLKTTCGSLIPLIAMALLCGEVVGDSIQIESSSFLNNGVTAHRGNSGEFAENTWPAFQRAIELGVDWIELDIFRTRDGQLVVSHDRTLKRVSDMDLDVPSHTYDELLKADVATDFRRRTGQSVDQCPPERIPLLEDVLKRAMQQQRTRVSIQPKMDCVSETIALIKRLQAERWVGFNDGSLPFMAQVKELAPDIPVFWDRPADTNIDEDLRIAKQNGFEALVLHHSGVTAEKVQKIKLAGLAVGAWTVNDEPTMARLLNMGIQRLYTDRPQVLLAMLAERVNRIVDCEGSYKHHLQGICADQNALYWSFTTTLVKTDLSGNLLRQILVANHHGDLCAQNGKLFVAVNLGRFNDPDGNADSWVYVYDADSLEELSRHEVQEVFHGAGGIGIREGHFFVVGGLPGGVQENYVYEYDGQFRFLKKHVIASGHTLLGIQTATFAHDRWWFGCYGSPKILLVTDDKFQMLGRYEFDCSLGIEGTSEGRLLSASGRCDKDKGCTGRVRLAIPDKQAGLKYLPVEQ
;
A
#
# COMPACT_ATOMS: atom_id res chain seq x y z
N MET A 1 -58.13 65.30 -4.69
CA MET A 1 -59.13 64.29 -4.22
C MET A 1 -58.55 62.92 -4.51
N LEU A 2 -58.41 62.09 -3.46
CA LEU A 2 -58.17 60.64 -3.39
C LEU A 2 -57.17 59.91 -4.33
N LYS A 3 -56.22 59.19 -3.67
CA LYS A 3 -55.71 57.79 -3.85
C LYS A 3 -55.44 57.31 -5.29
N THR A 4 -54.34 56.64 -5.67
CA THR A 4 -53.77 55.40 -5.08
C THR A 4 -52.45 55.04 -5.82
N THR A 5 -51.45 54.54 -5.06
CA THR A 5 -50.40 53.53 -5.35
C THR A 5 -49.76 53.29 -6.74
N CYS A 6 -48.43 53.49 -6.75
CA CYS A 6 -47.33 52.53 -6.99
C CYS A 6 -47.07 51.90 -8.38
N GLY A 7 -45.79 51.97 -8.81
CA GLY A 7 -45.12 50.93 -9.61
C GLY A 7 -44.62 51.38 -10.98
N SER A 8 -43.42 51.94 -11.06
CA SER A 8 -42.74 52.37 -12.30
C SER A 8 -42.08 51.21 -13.07
N LEU A 9 -42.39 51.16 -14.37
CA LEU A 9 -41.85 50.29 -15.43
C LEU A 9 -40.35 50.51 -15.72
N ILE A 10 -39.63 49.44 -16.09
CA ILE A 10 -38.51 49.41 -17.08
C ILE A 10 -38.57 48.05 -17.84
N PRO A 11 -38.26 47.98 -19.15
CA PRO A 11 -38.84 46.99 -20.07
C PRO A 11 -38.01 45.73 -20.36
N LEU A 12 -38.71 44.74 -20.90
CA LEU A 12 -38.25 43.46 -21.48
C LEU A 12 -37.10 43.61 -22.48
N ILE A 13 -36.04 42.80 -22.29
CA ILE A 13 -35.18 42.31 -23.37
C ILE A 13 -35.24 40.79 -23.35
N ALA A 14 -35.70 40.22 -24.47
CA ALA A 14 -35.70 38.80 -24.74
C ALA A 14 -34.26 38.32 -25.05
N MET A 15 -33.85 37.21 -24.44
CA MET A 15 -32.69 36.45 -24.88
C MET A 15 -33.02 34.96 -24.88
N ALA A 16 -32.87 34.37 -26.05
CA ALA A 16 -33.28 33.03 -26.41
C ALA A 16 -32.47 31.95 -25.69
N LEU A 17 -33.13 30.81 -25.47
CA LEU A 17 -32.53 29.55 -25.01
C LEU A 17 -31.36 29.14 -25.92
N LEU A 18 -30.21 28.88 -25.30
CA LEU A 18 -29.24 27.90 -25.76
C LEU A 18 -28.89 27.03 -24.56
N CYS A 19 -29.37 25.80 -24.58
CA CYS A 19 -28.94 24.73 -23.68
C CYS A 19 -27.43 24.54 -23.83
N GLY A 20 -26.68 24.90 -22.80
CA GLY A 20 -25.32 24.45 -22.58
C GLY A 20 -25.27 23.75 -21.23
N GLU A 21 -25.32 22.43 -21.24
CA GLU A 21 -24.91 21.63 -20.09
C GLU A 21 -23.42 21.91 -19.86
N VAL A 22 -23.09 22.59 -18.77
CA VAL A 22 -21.74 22.59 -18.24
C VAL A 22 -21.56 21.24 -17.57
N VAL A 23 -21.10 20.26 -18.35
CA VAL A 23 -20.50 19.04 -17.82
C VAL A 23 -19.24 19.48 -17.11
N GLY A 24 -19.34 19.65 -15.79
CA GLY A 24 -18.17 19.81 -14.95
C GLY A 24 -17.39 18.52 -15.00
N ASP A 25 -16.21 18.55 -15.60
CA ASP A 25 -15.24 17.46 -15.53
C ASP A 25 -14.91 17.21 -14.06
N SER A 26 -15.56 16.20 -13.49
CA SER A 26 -15.15 15.58 -12.26
C SER A 26 -13.83 14.88 -12.53
N ILE A 27 -12.73 15.50 -12.08
CA ILE A 27 -11.45 14.81 -11.94
C ILE A 27 -11.65 13.78 -10.82
N GLN A 28 -12.10 12.58 -11.22
CA GLN A 28 -12.05 11.40 -10.36
C GLN A 28 -10.59 10.99 -10.23
N ILE A 29 -9.95 11.44 -9.14
CA ILE A 29 -8.75 10.78 -8.65
C ILE A 29 -9.24 9.49 -8.00
N GLU A 30 -9.42 8.44 -8.79
CA GLU A 30 -9.52 7.08 -8.25
C GLU A 30 -8.18 6.76 -7.57
N SER A 31 -8.18 6.69 -6.24
CA SER A 31 -7.02 6.26 -5.48
C SER A 31 -6.66 4.83 -5.89
N SER A 32 -5.45 4.67 -6.44
CA SER A 32 -4.92 3.47 -7.09
C SER A 32 -4.61 2.34 -6.09
N SER A 33 -5.59 1.88 -5.32
CA SER A 33 -5.43 0.72 -4.42
C SER A 33 -5.11 -0.58 -5.17
N PHE A 34 -5.32 -0.60 -6.49
CA PHE A 34 -5.13 -1.78 -7.34
C PHE A 34 -3.66 -2.13 -7.63
N LEU A 35 -2.70 -1.19 -7.48
CA LEU A 35 -1.28 -1.43 -7.78
C LEU A 35 -0.42 -1.76 -6.56
N ASN A 36 -1.01 -1.77 -5.37
CA ASN A 36 -0.30 -2.04 -4.13
C ASN A 36 -0.40 -3.51 -3.75
N ASN A 37 0.63 -4.25 -4.18
CA ASN A 37 1.10 -5.59 -3.84
C ASN A 37 1.48 -6.31 -5.14
N GLY A 38 2.71 -6.82 -5.19
CA GLY A 38 3.40 -7.14 -6.43
C GLY A 38 3.91 -8.57 -6.51
N VAL A 39 3.13 -9.53 -6.02
CA VAL A 39 3.44 -10.93 -6.30
C VAL A 39 3.13 -11.19 -7.77
N THR A 40 4.18 -11.39 -8.57
CA THR A 40 4.05 -11.73 -9.98
C THR A 40 4.52 -13.16 -10.19
N ALA A 41 3.60 -14.06 -10.54
CA ALA A 41 3.90 -15.44 -10.83
C ALA A 41 4.54 -15.55 -12.23
N HIS A 42 5.86 -15.72 -12.28
CA HIS A 42 6.64 -15.75 -13.51
C HIS A 42 6.31 -17.01 -14.32
N ARG A 43 5.70 -16.80 -15.49
CA ARG A 43 5.13 -17.85 -16.35
C ARG A 43 4.08 -18.71 -15.64
N GLY A 44 3.35 -18.12 -14.69
CA GLY A 44 2.47 -18.81 -13.74
C GLY A 44 3.21 -19.36 -12.51
N ASN A 45 2.64 -20.33 -11.79
CA ASN A 45 3.33 -21.04 -10.71
C ASN A 45 4.31 -22.09 -11.28
N SER A 46 5.32 -21.62 -12.02
CA SER A 46 6.23 -22.44 -12.83
C SER A 46 7.20 -23.31 -12.02
N GLY A 47 7.33 -23.05 -10.71
CA GLY A 47 8.04 -23.90 -9.77
C GLY A 47 7.30 -25.20 -9.42
N GLU A 48 5.97 -25.24 -9.56
CA GLU A 48 5.12 -26.41 -9.26
C GLU A 48 4.38 -26.98 -10.47
N PHE A 49 4.30 -26.24 -11.57
CA PHE A 49 3.59 -26.61 -12.80
C PHE A 49 4.43 -26.28 -14.04
N ALA A 50 4.13 -26.91 -15.17
CA ALA A 50 4.76 -26.58 -16.45
C ALA A 50 4.55 -25.09 -16.79
N GLU A 51 5.64 -24.36 -17.07
CA GLU A 51 5.60 -22.92 -17.35
C GLU A 51 4.66 -22.57 -18.52
N ASN A 52 4.05 -21.39 -18.48
CA ASN A 52 3.22 -20.86 -19.57
C ASN A 52 2.03 -21.78 -19.96
N THR A 53 1.51 -22.57 -19.01
CA THR A 53 0.34 -23.44 -19.20
C THR A 53 -0.84 -22.98 -18.35
N TRP A 54 -2.06 -23.39 -18.74
CA TRP A 54 -3.24 -23.07 -17.95
C TRP A 54 -3.18 -23.58 -16.50
N PRO A 55 -2.74 -24.82 -16.19
CA PRO A 55 -2.58 -25.24 -14.79
C PRO A 55 -1.67 -24.32 -13.96
N ALA A 56 -0.55 -23.86 -14.53
CA ALA A 56 0.35 -22.93 -13.84
C ALA A 56 -0.32 -21.59 -13.54
N PHE A 57 -1.08 -21.04 -14.51
CA PHE A 57 -1.83 -19.80 -14.33
C PHE A 57 -2.99 -19.96 -13.36
N GLN A 58 -3.78 -21.03 -13.50
CA GLN A 58 -4.90 -21.34 -12.63
C GLN A 58 -4.45 -21.45 -11.18
N ARG A 59 -3.35 -22.18 -10.93
CA ARG A 59 -2.82 -22.30 -9.56
C ARG A 59 -2.38 -20.96 -8.99
N ALA A 60 -1.72 -20.13 -9.79
CA ALA A 60 -1.31 -18.80 -9.35
C ALA A 60 -2.52 -17.90 -9.01
N ILE A 61 -3.57 -17.93 -9.84
CA ILE A 61 -4.84 -17.23 -9.58
C ILE A 61 -5.48 -17.73 -8.27
N GLU A 62 -5.53 -19.05 -8.05
CA GLU A 62 -6.07 -19.65 -6.82
C GLU A 62 -5.28 -19.26 -5.57
N LEU A 63 -3.96 -19.09 -5.68
CA LEU A 63 -3.11 -18.56 -4.62
C LEU A 63 -3.37 -17.07 -4.34
N GLY A 64 -4.04 -16.37 -5.26
CA GLY A 64 -4.36 -14.95 -5.13
C GLY A 64 -3.18 -14.04 -5.43
N VAL A 65 -2.31 -14.41 -6.38
CA VAL A 65 -1.25 -13.50 -6.85
C VAL A 65 -1.85 -12.27 -7.51
N ASP A 66 -1.11 -11.17 -7.51
CA ASP A 66 -1.57 -9.92 -8.12
C ASP A 66 -1.45 -9.98 -9.65
N TRP A 67 -0.40 -10.64 -10.14
CA TRP A 67 -0.12 -10.80 -11.56
C TRP A 67 0.27 -12.25 -11.88
N ILE A 68 -0.29 -12.80 -12.95
CA ILE A 68 0.39 -13.86 -13.71
C ILE A 68 1.20 -13.18 -14.81
N GLU A 69 2.47 -13.53 -14.94
CA GLU A 69 3.29 -13.10 -16.06
C GLU A 69 3.34 -14.22 -17.11
N LEU A 70 3.35 -13.83 -18.38
CA LEU A 70 3.42 -14.75 -19.51
C LEU A 70 4.16 -14.15 -20.69
N ASP A 71 4.69 -15.03 -21.53
CA ASP A 71 5.45 -14.67 -22.73
C ASP A 71 4.65 -14.96 -24.00
N ILE A 72 4.74 -14.12 -25.02
CA ILE A 72 3.97 -14.31 -26.26
C ILE A 72 4.81 -14.30 -27.53
N PHE A 73 4.38 -15.13 -28.48
CA PHE A 73 4.79 -15.13 -29.88
C PHE A 73 3.56 -15.11 -30.80
N ARG A 74 3.78 -14.70 -32.05
CA ARG A 74 2.83 -14.84 -33.15
C ARG A 74 3.21 -16.05 -34.00
N THR A 75 2.23 -16.92 -34.27
CA THR A 75 2.37 -18.09 -35.17
C THR A 75 2.37 -17.68 -36.64
N ARG A 76 2.67 -18.63 -37.55
CA ARG A 76 2.66 -18.41 -39.01
C ARG A 76 1.30 -17.94 -39.53
N ASP A 77 0.22 -18.44 -38.95
CA ASP A 77 -1.18 -18.08 -39.24
C ASP A 77 -1.73 -16.93 -38.39
N GLY A 78 -0.85 -16.19 -37.71
CA GLY A 78 -1.19 -14.92 -37.05
C GLY A 78 -1.84 -15.04 -35.68
N GLN A 79 -1.87 -16.23 -35.08
CA GLN A 79 -2.39 -16.44 -33.72
C GLN A 79 -1.36 -16.00 -32.68
N LEU A 80 -1.82 -15.38 -31.60
CA LEU A 80 -0.98 -15.04 -30.44
C LEU A 80 -0.99 -16.21 -29.46
N VAL A 81 0.16 -16.85 -29.30
CA VAL A 81 0.35 -18.03 -28.44
C VAL A 81 1.30 -17.74 -27.30
N VAL A 82 1.14 -18.47 -26.20
CA VAL A 82 1.91 -18.26 -24.98
C VAL A 82 3.12 -19.20 -24.96
N SER A 83 4.33 -18.64 -25.04
CA SER A 83 5.60 -19.38 -25.00
C SER A 83 6.79 -18.46 -24.76
N HIS A 84 7.77 -18.91 -23.96
CA HIS A 84 8.98 -18.13 -23.67
C HIS A 84 10.03 -18.21 -24.79
N ASP A 85 10.28 -19.43 -25.27
CA ASP A 85 11.33 -19.69 -26.24
C ASP A 85 10.78 -19.61 -27.66
N ARG A 86 11.63 -19.25 -28.62
CA ARG A 86 11.27 -19.26 -30.04
C ARG A 86 10.90 -20.67 -30.53
N THR A 87 11.51 -21.72 -29.97
CA THR A 87 11.19 -23.11 -30.30
C THR A 87 10.69 -23.89 -29.08
N LEU A 88 9.84 -24.88 -29.30
CA LEU A 88 9.28 -25.72 -28.23
C LEU A 88 10.25 -26.80 -27.71
N LYS A 89 11.49 -26.83 -28.23
CA LYS A 89 12.49 -27.86 -27.93
C LYS A 89 12.75 -28.04 -26.44
N ARG A 90 12.82 -26.93 -25.70
CA ARG A 90 13.17 -26.96 -24.29
C ARG A 90 12.04 -27.54 -23.44
N VAL A 91 10.79 -27.21 -23.74
CA VAL A 91 9.64 -27.50 -22.88
C VAL A 91 8.85 -28.74 -23.32
N SER A 92 8.88 -29.06 -24.60
CA SER A 92 7.99 -30.07 -25.19
C SER A 92 8.71 -31.33 -25.69
N ASP A 93 7.91 -32.26 -26.23
CA ASP A 93 8.34 -33.45 -26.94
C ASP A 93 8.68 -33.18 -28.42
N MET A 94 8.53 -31.94 -28.91
CA MET A 94 8.79 -31.55 -30.30
C MET A 94 9.70 -30.30 -30.40
N ASP A 95 10.50 -30.23 -31.46
CA ASP A 95 11.33 -29.04 -31.79
C ASP A 95 10.66 -28.25 -32.91
N LEU A 96 9.60 -27.50 -32.55
CA LEU A 96 8.84 -26.66 -33.48
C LEU A 96 9.20 -25.19 -33.28
N ASP A 97 9.57 -24.49 -34.35
CA ASP A 97 9.77 -23.03 -34.36
C ASP A 97 8.40 -22.33 -34.37
N VAL A 98 8.05 -21.67 -33.26
CA VAL A 98 6.70 -21.10 -33.05
C VAL A 98 6.28 -20.15 -34.18
N PRO A 99 7.12 -19.20 -34.64
CA PRO A 99 6.72 -18.29 -35.72
C PRO A 99 6.61 -18.94 -37.11
N SER A 100 7.21 -20.11 -37.33
CA SER A 100 7.19 -20.81 -38.63
C SER A 100 6.08 -21.85 -38.76
N HIS A 101 5.36 -22.14 -37.68
CA HIS A 101 4.29 -23.12 -37.63
C HIS A 101 2.93 -22.46 -37.37
N THR A 102 1.86 -23.13 -37.82
CA THR A 102 0.46 -22.78 -37.53
C THR A 102 0.08 -23.20 -36.13
N TYR A 103 -0.99 -22.61 -35.58
CA TYR A 103 -1.47 -23.01 -34.26
C TYR A 103 -1.84 -24.50 -34.20
N ASP A 104 -2.51 -25.02 -35.23
CA ASP A 104 -2.89 -26.45 -35.34
C ASP A 104 -1.69 -27.40 -35.38
N GLU A 105 -0.56 -26.97 -35.93
CA GLU A 105 0.69 -27.74 -35.88
C GLU A 105 1.29 -27.74 -34.46
N LEU A 106 1.29 -26.59 -33.79
CA LEU A 106 1.83 -26.44 -32.43
C LEU A 106 0.96 -27.15 -31.37
N LEU A 107 -0.36 -27.23 -31.56
CA LEU A 107 -1.30 -27.95 -30.71
C LEU A 107 -1.03 -29.46 -30.58
N LYS A 108 -0.13 -30.01 -31.42
CA LYS A 108 0.26 -31.42 -31.34
C LYS A 108 1.34 -31.67 -30.28
N ALA A 109 2.08 -30.64 -29.89
CA ALA A 109 3.16 -30.75 -28.91
C ALA A 109 2.62 -30.80 -27.47
N ASP A 110 3.23 -31.63 -26.65
CA ASP A 110 3.01 -31.68 -25.21
C ASP A 110 4.04 -30.79 -24.50
N VAL A 111 3.62 -29.58 -24.13
CA VAL A 111 4.48 -28.55 -23.52
C VAL A 111 4.79 -28.78 -22.04
N ALA A 112 4.32 -29.89 -21.45
CA ALA A 112 4.66 -30.28 -20.07
C ALA A 112 5.78 -31.33 -20.00
N THR A 113 6.34 -31.73 -21.16
CA THR A 113 7.30 -32.85 -21.26
C THR A 113 8.57 -32.63 -20.45
N ASP A 114 9.19 -31.45 -20.55
CA ASP A 114 10.40 -31.15 -19.77
C ASP A 114 10.11 -31.02 -18.28
N PHE A 115 8.98 -30.42 -17.93
CA PHE A 115 8.57 -30.28 -16.53
C PHE A 115 8.46 -31.66 -15.86
N ARG A 116 7.77 -32.61 -16.50
CA ARG A 116 7.72 -34.00 -16.05
C ARG A 116 9.11 -34.62 -15.92
N ARG A 117 9.97 -34.44 -16.93
CA ARG A 117 11.31 -35.00 -16.92
C ARG A 117 12.15 -34.51 -15.75
N ARG A 118 12.14 -33.20 -15.49
CA ARG A 118 12.94 -32.59 -14.40
C ARG A 118 12.39 -32.87 -13.01
N THR A 119 11.07 -33.05 -12.88
CA THR A 119 10.42 -33.32 -11.58
C THR A 119 10.26 -34.82 -11.29
N GLY A 120 10.45 -35.69 -12.29
CA GLY A 120 10.24 -37.12 -12.17
C GLY A 120 8.75 -37.52 -12.12
N GLN A 121 7.84 -36.61 -12.46
CA GLN A 121 6.40 -36.88 -12.46
C GLN A 121 5.97 -37.77 -13.63
N SER A 122 5.01 -38.66 -13.36
CA SER A 122 4.35 -39.46 -14.40
C SER A 122 3.36 -38.62 -15.22
N VAL A 123 2.91 -39.17 -16.36
CA VAL A 123 1.84 -38.56 -17.18
C VAL A 123 0.53 -38.40 -16.40
N ASP A 124 0.24 -39.30 -15.45
CA ASP A 124 -0.95 -39.18 -14.61
C ASP A 124 -0.84 -38.03 -13.60
N GLN A 125 0.37 -37.75 -13.10
CA GLN A 125 0.63 -36.67 -12.14
C GLN A 125 0.72 -35.30 -12.82
N CYS A 126 1.20 -35.25 -14.06
CA CYS A 126 1.28 -34.04 -14.88
C CYS A 126 0.82 -34.38 -16.30
N PRO A 127 -0.49 -34.28 -16.57
CA PRO A 127 -1.04 -34.60 -17.88
C PRO A 127 -0.41 -33.80 -19.03
N PRO A 128 -0.55 -34.28 -20.28
CA PRO A 128 -0.10 -33.54 -21.44
C PRO A 128 -0.78 -32.18 -21.56
N GLU A 129 0.01 -31.12 -21.60
CA GLU A 129 -0.50 -29.75 -21.75
C GLU A 129 -0.29 -29.24 -23.18
N ARG A 130 -1.11 -28.27 -23.60
CA ARG A 130 -1.02 -27.65 -24.92
C ARG A 130 -0.62 -26.19 -24.81
N ILE A 131 0.04 -25.69 -25.86
CA ILE A 131 0.38 -24.28 -25.96
C ILE A 131 -0.91 -23.42 -25.94
N PRO A 132 -1.07 -22.50 -24.97
CA PRO A 132 -2.28 -21.68 -24.87
C PRO A 132 -2.32 -20.59 -25.94
N LEU A 133 -3.54 -20.20 -26.36
CA LEU A 133 -3.77 -18.90 -26.99
C LEU A 133 -3.82 -17.81 -25.92
N LEU A 134 -3.26 -16.64 -26.21
CA LEU A 134 -3.40 -15.47 -25.34
C LEU A 134 -4.87 -15.11 -25.10
N GLU A 135 -5.70 -15.19 -26.15
CA GLU A 135 -7.14 -14.92 -26.06
C GLU A 135 -7.85 -15.77 -25.00
N ASP A 136 -7.51 -17.06 -24.91
CA ASP A 136 -8.12 -17.97 -23.94
C ASP A 136 -7.65 -17.68 -22.52
N VAL A 137 -6.35 -17.35 -22.35
CA VAL A 137 -5.80 -16.97 -21.04
C VAL A 137 -6.48 -15.68 -20.54
N LEU A 138 -6.62 -14.66 -21.39
CA LEU A 138 -7.30 -13.40 -21.04
C LEU A 138 -8.77 -13.64 -20.67
N LYS A 139 -9.52 -14.38 -21.48
CA LYS A 139 -10.93 -14.68 -21.20
C LYS A 139 -11.11 -15.36 -19.85
N ARG A 140 -10.23 -16.30 -19.49
CA ARG A 140 -10.30 -16.99 -18.19
C ARG A 140 -9.84 -16.11 -17.04
N ALA A 141 -8.78 -15.33 -17.21
CA ALA A 141 -8.34 -14.36 -16.21
C ALA A 141 -9.43 -13.33 -15.89
N MET A 142 -10.24 -12.92 -16.87
CA MET A 142 -11.36 -11.98 -16.69
C MET A 142 -12.57 -12.56 -15.92
N GLN A 143 -12.60 -13.87 -15.64
CA GLN A 143 -13.70 -14.52 -14.90
C GLN A 143 -13.57 -14.40 -13.38
N GLN A 144 -12.42 -13.95 -12.88
CA GLN A 144 -12.18 -13.67 -11.47
C GLN A 144 -12.07 -12.15 -11.23
N GLN A 145 -11.75 -11.71 -10.01
CA GLN A 145 -11.87 -10.29 -9.61
C GLN A 145 -10.55 -9.61 -9.17
N ARG A 146 -9.44 -10.36 -9.10
CA ARG A 146 -8.21 -9.96 -8.43
C ARG A 146 -6.99 -9.95 -9.36
N THR A 147 -6.61 -11.10 -9.90
CA THR A 147 -5.34 -11.30 -10.60
C THR A 147 -5.36 -10.68 -12.00
N ARG A 148 -4.28 -9.99 -12.38
CA ARG A 148 -4.08 -9.43 -13.72
C ARG A 148 -3.05 -10.24 -14.52
N VAL A 149 -2.90 -9.89 -15.80
CA VAL A 149 -1.94 -10.53 -16.71
C VAL A 149 -0.86 -9.53 -17.09
N SER A 150 0.41 -9.86 -16.83
CA SER A 150 1.57 -9.15 -17.34
C SER A 150 2.06 -9.86 -18.60
N ILE A 151 2.06 -9.16 -19.74
CA ILE A 151 2.33 -9.74 -21.05
C ILE A 151 3.73 -9.33 -21.51
N GLN A 152 4.56 -10.32 -21.84
CA GLN A 152 5.90 -10.12 -22.37
C GLN A 152 6.02 -10.52 -23.85
N PRO A 153 6.06 -9.54 -24.78
CA PRO A 153 6.26 -9.83 -26.20
C PRO A 153 7.69 -10.29 -26.50
N LYS A 154 7.85 -11.49 -27.07
CA LYS A 154 9.16 -12.02 -27.51
C LYS A 154 9.47 -11.77 -28.99
N MET A 155 8.55 -11.09 -29.67
CA MET A 155 8.70 -10.65 -31.06
C MET A 155 7.80 -9.43 -31.33
N ASP A 156 7.95 -8.83 -32.50
CA ASP A 156 7.11 -7.71 -32.96
C ASP A 156 5.66 -8.17 -33.20
N CYS A 157 4.85 -8.08 -32.15
CA CYS A 157 3.44 -8.45 -32.11
C CYS A 157 2.61 -7.57 -31.16
N VAL A 158 3.16 -6.43 -30.72
CA VAL A 158 2.49 -5.50 -29.78
C VAL A 158 1.19 -4.97 -30.37
N SER A 159 1.20 -4.58 -31.65
CA SER A 159 0.02 -4.02 -32.32
C SER A 159 -1.15 -5.01 -32.36
N GLU A 160 -0.90 -6.26 -32.72
CA GLU A 160 -1.89 -7.33 -32.73
C GLU A 160 -2.39 -7.65 -31.32
N THR A 161 -1.49 -7.57 -30.32
CA THR A 161 -1.81 -7.84 -28.92
C THR A 161 -2.74 -6.76 -28.38
N ILE A 162 -2.45 -5.48 -28.64
CA ILE A 162 -3.33 -4.36 -28.27
C ILE A 162 -4.68 -4.45 -28.99
N ALA A 163 -4.69 -4.84 -30.27
CA ALA A 163 -5.93 -5.05 -31.00
C ALA A 163 -6.80 -6.17 -30.38
N LEU A 164 -6.17 -7.28 -29.95
CA LEU A 164 -6.85 -8.34 -29.22
C LEU A 164 -7.41 -7.85 -27.88
N ILE A 165 -6.60 -7.14 -27.09
CA ILE A 165 -7.01 -6.59 -25.78
C ILE A 165 -8.23 -5.68 -25.94
N LYS A 166 -8.20 -4.74 -26.90
CA LYS A 166 -9.32 -3.83 -27.18
C LYS A 166 -10.58 -4.57 -27.61
N ARG A 167 -10.43 -5.59 -28.47
CA ARG A 167 -11.55 -6.44 -28.92
C ARG A 167 -12.21 -7.19 -27.76
N LEU A 168 -11.43 -7.60 -26.76
CA LEU A 168 -11.92 -8.29 -25.56
C LEU A 168 -12.34 -7.34 -24.43
N GLN A 169 -12.10 -6.03 -24.56
CA GLN A 169 -12.27 -5.05 -23.49
C GLN A 169 -11.47 -5.42 -22.22
N ALA A 170 -10.23 -5.87 -22.42
CA ALA A 170 -9.36 -6.41 -21.38
C ALA A 170 -8.36 -5.39 -20.81
N GLU A 171 -8.45 -4.11 -21.17
CA GLU A 171 -7.45 -3.07 -20.85
C GLU A 171 -7.15 -2.97 -19.35
N ARG A 172 -8.18 -3.03 -18.50
CA ARG A 172 -8.03 -3.00 -17.03
C ARG A 172 -7.39 -4.25 -16.41
N TRP A 173 -7.26 -5.32 -17.18
CA TRP A 173 -6.79 -6.63 -16.74
C TRP A 173 -5.33 -6.91 -17.09
N VAL A 174 -4.71 -6.02 -17.88
CA VAL A 174 -3.41 -6.28 -18.49
C VAL A 174 -2.39 -5.22 -18.12
N GLY A 175 -1.13 -5.62 -18.16
CA GLY A 175 0.05 -4.77 -18.20
C GLY A 175 1.09 -5.41 -19.11
N PHE A 176 2.14 -4.67 -19.45
CA PHE A 176 3.24 -5.19 -20.25
C PHE A 176 4.55 -5.14 -19.49
N ASN A 177 5.38 -6.16 -19.66
CA ASN A 177 6.76 -6.15 -19.18
C ASN A 177 7.69 -6.67 -20.28
N ASP A 178 8.82 -6.00 -20.50
CA ASP A 178 9.93 -6.49 -21.32
C ASP A 178 11.14 -5.57 -21.15
N GLY A 179 12.32 -5.97 -21.64
CA GLY A 179 13.50 -5.11 -21.71
C GLY A 179 13.59 -4.25 -22.98
N SER A 180 12.84 -4.60 -24.04
CA SER A 180 12.81 -3.93 -25.33
C SER A 180 12.11 -2.57 -25.23
N LEU A 181 12.91 -1.50 -25.25
CA LEU A 181 12.38 -0.14 -25.31
C LEU A 181 11.43 0.08 -26.49
N PRO A 182 11.71 -0.39 -27.73
CA PRO A 182 10.77 -0.26 -28.84
C PRO A 182 9.38 -0.86 -28.57
N PHE A 183 9.32 -2.06 -27.97
CA PHE A 183 8.04 -2.70 -27.67
C PHE A 183 7.28 -1.96 -26.56
N MET A 184 7.99 -1.59 -25.49
CA MET A 184 7.37 -0.89 -24.35
C MET A 184 6.90 0.52 -24.73
N ALA A 185 7.65 1.24 -25.56
CA ALA A 185 7.23 2.53 -26.10
C ALA A 185 6.01 2.39 -27.02
N GLN A 186 5.98 1.35 -27.87
CA GLN A 186 4.85 1.09 -28.76
C GLN A 186 3.55 0.76 -27.98
N VAL A 187 3.65 0.07 -26.84
CA VAL A 187 2.49 -0.14 -25.94
C VAL A 187 1.92 1.21 -25.52
N LYS A 188 2.77 2.14 -25.07
CA LYS A 188 2.34 3.47 -24.63
C LYS A 188 1.79 4.34 -25.75
N GLU A 189 2.31 4.19 -26.98
CA GLU A 189 1.76 4.86 -28.16
C GLU A 189 0.33 4.37 -28.50
N LEU A 190 0.10 3.05 -28.45
CA LEU A 190 -1.16 2.45 -28.90
C LEU A 190 -2.24 2.37 -27.81
N ALA A 191 -1.84 2.34 -26.54
CA ALA A 191 -2.70 2.19 -25.36
C ALA A 191 -2.03 2.83 -24.12
N PRO A 192 -2.02 4.17 -24.01
CA PRO A 192 -1.28 4.90 -22.97
C PRO A 192 -1.68 4.53 -21.53
N ASP A 193 -2.94 4.13 -21.33
CA ASP A 193 -3.49 3.77 -20.01
C ASP A 193 -3.07 2.37 -19.53
N ILE A 194 -2.54 1.52 -20.40
CA ILE A 194 -2.05 0.18 -20.01
C ILE A 194 -0.69 0.34 -19.34
N PRO A 195 -0.48 -0.20 -18.12
CA PRO A 195 0.76 -0.05 -17.40
C PRO A 195 1.92 -0.82 -18.04
N VAL A 196 3.11 -0.24 -17.98
CA VAL A 196 4.37 -0.80 -18.46
C VAL A 196 5.36 -0.96 -17.30
N PHE A 197 5.93 -2.15 -17.20
CA PHE A 197 6.97 -2.53 -16.24
C PHE A 197 8.26 -2.82 -17.02
N TRP A 198 9.18 -1.86 -17.07
CA TRP A 198 10.35 -1.95 -17.96
C TRP A 198 11.50 -2.73 -17.31
N ASP A 199 11.88 -3.86 -17.90
CA ASP A 199 12.89 -4.76 -17.36
C ASP A 199 14.30 -4.26 -17.65
N ARG A 200 15.16 -4.22 -16.61
CA ARG A 200 16.54 -3.74 -16.71
C ARG A 200 17.57 -4.76 -16.21
N PRO A 201 18.73 -4.89 -16.86
CA PRO A 201 19.79 -5.79 -16.44
C PRO A 201 20.49 -5.29 -15.16
N ALA A 202 21.31 -6.16 -14.55
CA ALA A 202 21.92 -5.88 -13.25
C ALA A 202 22.85 -4.65 -13.26
N ASP A 203 23.57 -4.46 -14.35
CA ASP A 203 24.57 -3.41 -14.60
C ASP A 203 23.99 -2.14 -15.26
N THR A 204 22.66 -2.01 -15.27
CA THR A 204 22.00 -0.87 -15.91
C THR A 204 22.39 0.50 -15.32
N ASN A 205 22.36 1.53 -16.16
CA ASN A 205 22.52 2.93 -15.75
C ASN A 205 21.17 3.48 -15.29
N ILE A 206 20.97 3.56 -13.98
CA ILE A 206 19.69 3.93 -13.40
C ILE A 206 19.25 5.36 -13.75
N ASP A 207 20.18 6.30 -13.88
CA ASP A 207 19.85 7.70 -14.15
C ASP A 207 19.39 7.90 -15.60
N GLU A 208 19.95 7.11 -16.53
CA GLU A 208 19.47 7.02 -17.91
C GLU A 208 18.09 6.40 -17.98
N ASP A 209 17.90 5.25 -17.32
CA ASP A 209 16.66 4.50 -17.34
C ASP A 209 15.49 5.33 -16.79
N LEU A 210 15.72 6.07 -15.71
CA LEU A 210 14.73 6.98 -15.12
C LEU A 210 14.29 8.08 -16.09
N ARG A 211 15.21 8.61 -16.90
CA ARG A 211 14.90 9.64 -17.88
C ARG A 211 14.03 9.09 -19.00
N ILE A 212 14.40 7.91 -19.52
CA ILE A 212 13.65 7.21 -20.58
C ILE A 212 12.26 6.82 -20.08
N ALA A 213 12.17 6.22 -18.88
CA ALA A 213 10.91 5.80 -18.30
C ALA A 213 9.93 6.98 -18.13
N LYS A 214 10.41 8.13 -17.63
CA LYS A 214 9.59 9.35 -17.51
C LYS A 214 9.15 9.89 -18.87
N GLN A 215 10.04 9.90 -19.86
CA GLN A 215 9.72 10.39 -21.21
C GLN A 215 8.65 9.54 -21.90
N ASN A 216 8.62 8.23 -21.64
CA ASN A 216 7.66 7.30 -22.24
C ASN A 216 6.44 7.03 -21.35
N GLY A 217 6.38 7.58 -20.13
CA GLY A 217 5.28 7.38 -19.20
C GLY A 217 5.21 5.96 -18.63
N PHE A 218 6.34 5.27 -18.43
CA PHE A 218 6.36 3.94 -17.82
C PHE A 218 6.10 4.02 -16.31
N GLU A 219 5.43 3.01 -15.75
CA GLU A 219 5.01 2.98 -14.34
C GLU A 219 6.05 2.36 -13.42
N ALA A 220 6.88 1.44 -13.93
CA ALA A 220 7.85 0.74 -13.11
C ALA A 220 9.18 0.46 -13.82
N LEU A 221 10.25 0.41 -13.04
CA LEU A 221 11.50 -0.25 -13.41
C LEU A 221 11.62 -1.57 -12.66
N VAL A 222 11.81 -2.67 -13.39
CA VAL A 222 11.97 -4.00 -12.81
C VAL A 222 13.39 -4.49 -13.06
N LEU A 223 14.20 -4.50 -12.00
CA LEU A 223 15.62 -4.77 -12.12
C LEU A 223 15.92 -6.26 -11.98
N HIS A 224 16.93 -6.76 -12.69
CA HIS A 224 17.50 -8.05 -12.34
C HIS A 224 17.95 -8.04 -10.87
N HIS A 225 17.52 -9.03 -10.08
CA HIS A 225 17.62 -9.01 -8.61
C HIS A 225 19.04 -8.82 -8.06
N SER A 226 20.07 -9.27 -8.79
CA SER A 226 21.48 -9.09 -8.42
C SER A 226 21.99 -7.66 -8.56
N GLY A 227 21.34 -6.84 -9.39
CA GLY A 227 21.70 -5.43 -9.61
C GLY A 227 20.99 -4.44 -8.68
N VAL A 228 20.13 -4.93 -7.79
CA VAL A 228 19.32 -4.12 -6.88
C VAL A 228 20.18 -3.62 -5.71
N THR A 229 20.24 -2.29 -5.55
CA THR A 229 20.90 -1.60 -4.42
C THR A 229 19.95 -0.60 -3.76
N ALA A 230 20.21 -0.24 -2.50
CA ALA A 230 19.37 0.72 -1.77
C ALA A 230 19.33 2.09 -2.47
N GLU A 231 20.45 2.52 -3.05
CA GLU A 231 20.54 3.74 -3.85
C GLU A 231 19.63 3.70 -5.07
N LYS A 232 19.67 2.63 -5.87
CA LYS A 232 18.80 2.48 -7.05
C LYS A 232 17.33 2.48 -6.63
N VAL A 233 16.97 1.75 -5.57
CA VAL A 233 15.60 1.73 -5.03
C VAL A 233 15.13 3.12 -4.63
N GLN A 234 15.95 3.88 -3.89
CA GLN A 234 15.62 5.25 -3.49
C GLN A 234 15.45 6.17 -4.69
N LYS A 235 16.36 6.12 -5.68
CA LYS A 235 16.26 6.92 -6.91
C LYS A 235 14.96 6.62 -7.68
N ILE A 236 14.57 5.35 -7.79
CA ILE A 236 13.31 4.94 -8.44
C ILE A 236 12.10 5.50 -7.70
N LYS A 237 12.05 5.32 -6.38
CA LYS A 237 10.95 5.82 -5.54
C LYS A 237 10.84 7.35 -5.60
N LEU A 238 11.95 8.08 -5.49
CA LEU A 238 11.99 9.55 -5.60
C LEU A 238 11.57 10.05 -6.99
N ALA A 239 11.74 9.23 -8.03
CA ALA A 239 11.29 9.53 -9.37
C ALA A 239 9.77 9.33 -9.56
N GLY A 240 9.04 8.84 -8.56
CA GLY A 240 7.61 8.54 -8.62
C GLY A 240 7.28 7.24 -9.34
N LEU A 241 8.28 6.37 -9.59
CA LEU A 241 8.10 5.09 -10.26
C LEU A 241 8.04 3.94 -9.24
N ALA A 242 7.33 2.88 -9.61
CA ALA A 242 7.39 1.63 -8.86
C ALA A 242 8.71 0.90 -9.13
N VAL A 243 9.21 0.19 -8.11
CA VAL A 243 10.39 -0.66 -8.21
C VAL A 243 9.99 -2.13 -8.12
N GLY A 244 10.52 -2.95 -9.02
CA GLY A 244 10.38 -4.39 -8.97
C GLY A 244 11.70 -5.13 -9.18
N ALA A 245 11.67 -6.45 -8.99
CA ALA A 245 12.80 -7.31 -9.29
C ALA A 245 12.39 -8.66 -9.91
N TRP A 246 13.24 -9.17 -10.80
CA TRP A 246 13.11 -10.49 -11.45
C TRP A 246 14.45 -11.23 -11.50
N THR A 247 14.50 -12.55 -11.64
CA THR A 247 13.50 -13.52 -11.12
C THR A 247 13.98 -13.98 -9.75
N VAL A 248 13.12 -13.94 -8.74
CA VAL A 248 13.50 -14.11 -7.34
C VAL A 248 12.88 -15.39 -6.79
N ASN A 249 13.69 -16.44 -6.61
CA ASN A 249 13.18 -17.78 -6.25
C ASN A 249 13.63 -18.28 -4.87
N ASP A 250 14.68 -17.70 -4.30
CA ASP A 250 15.18 -18.06 -2.97
C ASP A 250 14.70 -17.07 -1.89
N GLU A 251 14.32 -17.63 -0.74
CA GLU A 251 13.81 -16.87 0.41
C GLU A 251 14.79 -15.80 0.93
N PRO A 252 16.13 -16.04 1.00
CA PRO A 252 17.06 -14.99 1.41
C PRO A 252 17.01 -13.76 0.51
N THR A 253 16.95 -13.95 -0.81
CA THR A 253 16.83 -12.84 -1.76
C THR A 253 15.46 -12.18 -1.68
N MET A 254 14.36 -12.95 -1.56
CA MET A 254 13.03 -12.40 -1.33
C MET A 254 13.03 -11.51 -0.08
N ALA A 255 13.53 -12.02 1.05
CA ALA A 255 13.58 -11.28 2.31
C ALA A 255 14.41 -10.00 2.20
N ARG A 256 15.59 -10.07 1.56
CA ARG A 256 16.44 -8.90 1.33
C ARG A 256 15.71 -7.82 0.54
N LEU A 257 15.04 -8.18 -0.56
CA LEU A 257 14.36 -7.23 -1.44
C LEU A 257 13.09 -6.65 -0.78
N LEU A 258 12.33 -7.49 -0.07
CA LEU A 258 11.18 -7.04 0.74
C LEU A 258 11.62 -6.04 1.81
N ASN A 259 12.76 -6.27 2.49
CA ASN A 259 13.31 -5.35 3.48
C ASN A 259 13.80 -4.01 2.87
N MET A 260 14.09 -3.97 1.57
CA MET A 260 14.38 -2.74 0.84
C MET A 260 13.09 -2.00 0.41
N GLY A 261 11.92 -2.53 0.80
CA GLY A 261 10.61 -2.00 0.44
C GLY A 261 10.27 -2.18 -1.04
N ILE A 262 10.78 -3.23 -1.68
CA ILE A 262 10.38 -3.65 -3.02
C ILE A 262 9.18 -4.59 -2.89
N GLN A 263 8.07 -4.21 -3.51
CA GLN A 263 6.81 -4.93 -3.39
C GLN A 263 6.52 -5.80 -4.64
N ARG A 264 7.12 -5.48 -5.79
CA ARG A 264 6.97 -6.23 -7.04
C ARG A 264 8.10 -7.23 -7.24
N LEU A 265 7.84 -8.51 -7.01
CA LEU A 265 8.79 -9.58 -7.24
C LEU A 265 8.20 -10.59 -8.23
N TYR A 266 8.95 -10.86 -9.30
CA TYR A 266 8.66 -11.94 -10.24
C TYR A 266 9.30 -13.21 -9.70
N THR A 267 8.52 -14.27 -9.54
CA THR A 267 8.99 -15.51 -8.93
C THR A 267 8.31 -16.72 -9.55
N ASP A 268 9.07 -17.81 -9.66
CA ASP A 268 8.55 -19.13 -10.02
C ASP A 268 7.82 -19.80 -8.84
N ARG A 269 8.00 -19.25 -7.62
CA ARG A 269 7.50 -19.79 -6.35
C ARG A 269 6.57 -18.80 -5.64
N PRO A 270 5.44 -18.38 -6.25
CA PRO A 270 4.54 -17.38 -5.69
C PRO A 270 3.98 -17.75 -4.31
N GLN A 271 3.75 -19.02 -4.03
CA GLN A 271 3.32 -19.55 -2.74
C GLN A 271 4.32 -19.25 -1.61
N VAL A 272 5.62 -19.30 -1.89
CA VAL A 272 6.66 -18.99 -0.90
C VAL A 272 6.64 -17.50 -0.59
N LEU A 273 6.61 -16.67 -1.63
CA LEU A 273 6.56 -15.22 -1.45
C LEU A 273 5.29 -14.78 -0.72
N LEU A 274 4.13 -15.35 -1.06
CA LEU A 274 2.86 -15.08 -0.38
C LEU A 274 2.92 -15.49 1.09
N ALA A 275 3.51 -16.64 1.42
CA ALA A 275 3.70 -17.07 2.81
C ALA A 275 4.60 -16.09 3.57
N MET A 276 5.73 -15.66 2.99
CA MET A 276 6.61 -14.67 3.60
C MET A 276 5.92 -13.31 3.82
N LEU A 277 5.06 -12.89 2.89
CA LEU A 277 4.25 -11.69 3.05
C LEU A 277 3.19 -11.88 4.15
N ALA A 278 2.53 -13.04 4.20
CA ALA A 278 1.56 -13.36 5.25
C ALA A 278 2.22 -13.39 6.64
N GLU A 279 3.40 -13.99 6.78
CA GLU A 279 4.19 -13.99 8.02
C GLU A 279 4.60 -12.58 8.47
N ARG A 280 4.85 -11.67 7.52
CA ARG A 280 5.10 -10.25 7.82
C ARG A 280 3.83 -9.54 8.28
N VAL A 281 2.68 -9.90 7.72
CA VAL A 281 1.35 -9.35 8.06
C VAL A 281 0.80 -9.89 9.39
N ASN A 282 1.23 -11.09 9.84
CA ASN A 282 0.73 -11.77 11.04
C ASN A 282 1.49 -11.47 12.35
N ARG A 283 2.38 -10.47 12.39
CA ARG A 283 3.23 -10.26 13.57
C ARG A 283 2.50 -9.52 14.69
N ILE A 284 2.29 -10.21 15.81
CA ILE A 284 2.33 -9.55 17.11
C ILE A 284 3.78 -9.17 17.35
N VAL A 285 4.06 -7.88 17.54
CA VAL A 285 5.41 -7.41 17.84
C VAL A 285 5.43 -6.86 19.25
N ASP A 286 6.25 -7.45 20.10
CA ASP A 286 6.52 -6.97 21.45
C ASP A 286 7.71 -6.01 21.40
N CYS A 287 7.60 -4.84 22.03
CA CYS A 287 8.72 -3.94 22.22
C CYS A 287 9.71 -4.59 23.20
N GLU A 288 10.95 -4.83 22.77
CA GLU A 288 12.00 -5.36 23.64
C GLU A 288 12.27 -4.41 24.80
N GLY A 289 12.26 -4.96 26.03
CA GLY A 289 12.56 -4.23 27.25
C GLY A 289 11.34 -3.99 28.14
N SER A 290 11.57 -3.25 29.22
CA SER A 290 10.52 -2.81 30.13
C SER A 290 10.86 -1.43 30.69
N TYR A 291 9.84 -0.59 30.79
CA TYR A 291 9.98 0.84 30.99
C TYR A 291 9.23 1.30 32.24
N LYS A 292 9.68 2.41 32.83
CA LYS A 292 9.17 2.85 34.14
C LYS A 292 7.67 3.18 34.14
N HIS A 293 7.16 3.72 33.03
CA HIS A 293 5.80 4.20 32.90
C HIS A 293 5.16 3.64 31.63
N HIS A 294 3.83 3.76 31.54
CA HIS A 294 3.04 3.09 30.51
C HIS A 294 3.32 3.63 29.10
N LEU A 295 3.06 2.76 28.12
CA LEU A 295 3.02 3.12 26.70
C LEU A 295 1.91 4.15 26.48
N GLN A 296 2.14 5.09 25.56
CA GLN A 296 1.24 6.20 25.25
C GLN A 296 0.89 6.22 23.77
N GLY A 297 1.83 5.81 22.93
CA GLY A 297 1.62 5.76 21.49
C GLY A 297 2.68 4.97 20.76
N ILE A 298 2.38 4.74 19.48
CA ILE A 298 3.31 4.12 18.54
C ILE A 298 3.21 4.81 17.18
N CYS A 299 4.31 4.82 16.44
CA CYS A 299 4.28 5.04 15.01
C CYS A 299 5.31 4.14 14.32
N ALA A 300 5.30 4.12 12.99
CA ALA A 300 6.19 3.29 12.20
C ALA A 300 6.71 4.05 10.99
N ASP A 301 7.90 3.65 10.51
CA ASP A 301 8.33 3.97 9.16
C ASP A 301 8.71 2.68 8.40
N GLN A 302 9.41 2.80 7.27
CA GLN A 302 9.80 1.64 6.45
C GLN A 302 10.80 0.71 7.15
N ASN A 303 11.49 1.18 8.19
CA ASN A 303 12.65 0.51 8.78
C ASN A 303 12.46 0.17 10.26
N ALA A 304 11.62 0.91 11.00
CA ALA A 304 11.55 0.84 12.44
C ALA A 304 10.15 1.06 13.01
N LEU A 305 9.95 0.56 14.23
CA LEU A 305 8.83 0.92 15.10
C LEU A 305 9.33 1.88 16.18
N TYR A 306 8.49 2.86 16.48
CA TYR A 306 8.75 3.87 17.48
C TYR A 306 7.69 3.79 18.57
N TRP A 307 8.15 3.78 19.82
CA TRP A 307 7.30 3.58 20.98
C TRP A 307 7.51 4.74 21.94
N SER A 308 6.43 5.48 22.21
CA SER A 308 6.43 6.56 23.17
C SER A 308 5.87 6.03 24.49
N PHE A 309 6.76 5.80 25.46
CA PHE A 309 6.37 5.61 26.86
C PHE A 309 6.43 6.97 27.56
N THR A 310 5.67 7.15 28.64
CA THR A 310 5.53 8.45 29.34
C THR A 310 6.87 9.15 29.66
N THR A 311 7.96 8.38 29.86
CA THR A 311 9.31 8.90 30.18
C THR A 311 10.41 8.32 29.29
N THR A 312 10.09 7.53 28.26
CA THR A 312 11.11 6.90 27.42
C THR A 312 10.62 6.85 25.98
N LEU A 313 11.46 7.32 25.05
CA LEU A 313 11.24 7.13 23.62
C LEU A 313 12.13 5.98 23.16
N VAL A 314 11.55 5.04 22.42
CA VAL A 314 12.20 3.78 22.03
C VAL A 314 12.08 3.60 20.52
N LYS A 315 13.18 3.19 19.88
CA LYS A 315 13.25 2.73 18.50
C LYS A 315 13.59 1.24 18.51
N THR A 316 12.77 0.44 17.84
CA THR A 316 13.04 -0.97 17.58
C THR A 316 13.11 -1.23 16.07
N ASP A 317 13.66 -2.36 15.67
CA ASP A 317 13.40 -2.88 14.34
C ASP A 317 11.92 -3.30 14.20
N LEU A 318 11.50 -3.69 13.00
CA LEU A 318 10.14 -4.14 12.72
C LEU A 318 9.78 -5.48 13.41
N SER A 319 10.75 -6.17 14.02
CA SER A 319 10.52 -7.37 14.83
C SER A 319 10.44 -7.06 16.33
N GLY A 320 10.61 -5.80 16.73
CA GLY A 320 10.52 -5.36 18.12
C GLY A 320 11.85 -5.36 18.86
N ASN A 321 12.96 -5.70 18.21
CA ASN A 321 14.28 -5.70 18.85
C ASN A 321 14.79 -4.27 19.06
N LEU A 322 15.33 -4.00 20.24
CA LEU A 322 15.77 -2.67 20.64
C LEU A 322 16.96 -2.19 19.78
N LEU A 323 16.77 -1.05 19.11
CA LEU A 323 17.84 -0.37 18.36
C LEU A 323 18.37 0.83 19.14
N ARG A 324 17.47 1.61 19.75
CA ARG A 324 17.83 2.80 20.53
C ARG A 324 16.74 3.16 21.53
N GLN A 325 17.12 3.79 22.63
CA GLN A 325 16.20 4.42 23.55
C GLN A 325 16.83 5.66 24.20
N ILE A 326 15.98 6.63 24.57
CA ILE A 326 16.37 7.80 25.35
C ILE A 326 15.37 8.07 26.46
N LEU A 327 15.84 8.68 27.55
CA LEU A 327 14.94 9.28 28.54
C LEU A 327 14.40 10.60 27.98
N VAL A 328 13.11 10.85 28.22
CA VAL A 328 12.44 12.07 27.78
C VAL A 328 11.76 12.77 28.95
N ALA A 329 11.30 14.00 28.71
CA ALA A 329 10.51 14.74 29.69
C ALA A 329 9.29 13.89 30.11
N ASN A 330 8.98 13.94 31.40
CA ASN A 330 7.82 13.24 31.94
C ASN A 330 6.55 13.77 31.26
N HIS A 331 5.71 12.87 30.75
CA HIS A 331 4.45 13.12 30.00
C HIS A 331 4.55 13.25 28.48
N HIS A 332 5.35 12.40 27.84
CA HIS A 332 5.16 12.12 26.41
C HIS A 332 3.84 11.37 26.18
N GLY A 333 3.13 11.76 25.13
CA GLY A 333 1.89 11.14 24.64
C GLY A 333 2.13 10.34 23.35
N ASP A 334 1.11 10.25 22.51
CA ASP A 334 1.19 9.63 21.18
C ASP A 334 2.09 10.41 20.22
N LEU A 335 2.52 9.74 19.16
CA LEU A 335 3.51 10.25 18.21
C LEU A 335 3.20 9.85 16.77
N CYS A 336 3.69 10.65 15.82
CA CYS A 336 3.67 10.31 14.39
C CYS A 336 5.04 10.57 13.75
N ALA A 337 5.29 9.95 12.59
CA ALA A 337 6.54 10.09 11.85
C ALA A 337 6.34 10.79 10.50
N GLN A 338 7.26 11.68 10.14
CA GLN A 338 7.34 12.24 8.79
C GLN A 338 8.76 12.68 8.44
N ASN A 339 9.22 12.34 7.24
CA ASN A 339 10.49 12.84 6.68
C ASN A 339 11.70 12.65 7.61
N GLY A 340 11.83 11.46 8.22
CA GLY A 340 12.93 11.13 9.12
C GLY A 340 12.85 11.81 10.50
N LYS A 341 11.68 12.38 10.85
CA LYS A 341 11.42 13.00 12.16
C LYS A 341 10.26 12.34 12.86
N LEU A 342 10.31 12.36 14.18
CA LEU A 342 9.21 11.97 15.06
C LEU A 342 8.62 13.23 15.69
N PHE A 343 7.30 13.30 15.75
CA PHE A 343 6.55 14.38 16.38
C PHE A 343 5.75 13.77 17.50
N VAL A 344 6.01 14.20 18.73
CA VAL A 344 5.38 13.63 19.93
C VAL A 344 4.54 14.69 20.62
N ALA A 345 3.28 14.40 20.89
CA ALA A 345 2.44 15.23 21.74
C ALA A 345 2.95 15.16 23.18
N VAL A 346 3.12 16.29 23.85
CA VAL A 346 3.67 16.36 25.21
C VAL A 346 2.83 17.31 26.06
N ASN A 347 2.54 16.94 27.30
CA ASN A 347 1.91 17.84 28.27
C ASN A 347 2.72 17.94 29.55
N LEU A 348 3.33 19.09 29.85
CA LEU A 348 4.13 19.29 31.05
C LEU A 348 3.33 19.81 32.26
N GLY A 349 2.07 20.18 32.04
CA GLY A 349 1.15 20.70 33.04
C GLY A 349 0.21 19.64 33.62
N ARG A 350 -0.91 20.08 34.20
CA ARG A 350 -1.95 19.19 34.71
C ARG A 350 -2.88 18.75 33.58
N PHE A 351 -2.69 17.51 33.14
CA PHE A 351 -3.54 16.90 32.12
C PHE A 351 -5.00 16.83 32.59
N ASN A 352 -5.92 17.18 31.69
CA ASN A 352 -7.37 17.14 31.90
C ASN A 352 -7.92 18.06 33.01
N ASP A 353 -7.15 19.07 33.41
CA ASP A 353 -7.58 20.06 34.40
C ASP A 353 -8.65 21.00 33.80
N PRO A 354 -9.87 21.09 34.35
CA PRO A 354 -10.93 21.97 33.84
C PRO A 354 -10.56 23.45 33.80
N ASP A 355 -9.62 23.88 34.66
CA ASP A 355 -9.15 25.27 34.72
C ASP A 355 -8.10 25.58 33.63
N GLY A 356 -7.70 24.59 32.82
CA GLY A 356 -6.75 24.75 31.73
C GLY A 356 -5.30 24.86 32.17
N ASN A 357 -4.94 24.28 33.32
CA ASN A 357 -3.56 24.26 33.81
C ASN A 357 -2.66 23.23 33.09
N ALA A 358 -3.01 22.87 31.85
CA ALA A 358 -2.17 22.08 30.97
C ALA A 358 -1.00 22.93 30.45
N ASP A 359 0.02 22.26 29.92
CA ASP A 359 1.12 22.93 29.23
C ASP A 359 1.47 22.08 28.01
N SER A 360 0.88 22.43 26.86
CA SER A 360 0.77 21.56 25.70
C SER A 360 1.82 21.88 24.63
N TRP A 361 2.56 20.84 24.21
CA TRP A 361 3.68 20.94 23.29
C TRP A 361 3.66 19.83 22.23
N VAL A 362 4.39 20.07 21.14
CA VAL A 362 4.89 19.02 20.25
C VAL A 362 6.40 19.05 20.23
N TYR A 363 7.01 17.93 20.58
CA TYR A 363 8.46 17.75 20.56
C TYR A 363 8.85 17.04 19.27
N VAL A 364 9.93 17.50 18.65
CA VAL A 364 10.43 16.95 17.39
C VAL A 364 11.75 16.27 17.65
N TYR A 365 11.86 15.00 17.22
CA TYR A 365 13.06 14.20 17.34
C TYR A 365 13.55 13.75 15.97
N ASP A 366 14.85 13.54 15.83
CA ASP A 366 15.42 12.82 14.71
C ASP A 366 15.05 11.32 14.83
N ALA A 367 14.49 10.73 13.78
CA ALA A 367 13.98 9.36 13.84
C ALA A 367 15.11 8.30 13.85
N ASP A 368 16.35 8.68 13.54
CA ASP A 368 17.49 7.78 13.59
C ASP A 368 18.23 7.86 14.91
N SER A 369 18.59 9.07 15.33
CA SER A 369 19.37 9.29 16.54
C SER A 369 18.53 9.39 17.81
N LEU A 370 17.22 9.66 17.69
CA LEU A 370 16.31 10.10 18.75
C LEU A 370 16.75 11.40 19.42
N GLU A 371 17.65 12.19 18.82
CA GLU A 371 18.02 13.50 19.36
C GLU A 371 16.87 14.50 19.19
N GLU A 372 16.61 15.29 20.22
CA GLU A 372 15.61 16.35 20.16
C GLU A 372 16.08 17.47 19.23
N LEU A 373 15.26 17.79 18.23
CA LEU A 373 15.54 18.80 17.21
C LEU A 373 14.89 20.15 17.53
N SER A 374 13.64 20.12 17.98
CA SER A 374 12.87 21.34 18.29
C SER A 374 11.65 21.04 19.17
N ARG A 375 11.02 22.11 19.67
CA ARG A 375 9.74 22.07 20.40
C ARG A 375 8.83 23.16 19.89
N HIS A 376 7.54 22.88 19.90
CA HIS A 376 6.50 23.81 19.44
C HIS A 376 5.39 23.87 20.48
N GLU A 377 5.00 25.08 20.86
CA GLU A 377 3.84 25.30 21.74
C GLU A 377 2.55 25.01 20.96
N VAL A 378 1.61 24.29 21.58
CA VAL A 378 0.27 23.98 21.03
C VAL A 378 -0.80 24.21 22.11
N GLN A 379 -0.76 25.40 22.72
CA GLN A 379 -1.56 25.75 23.89
C GLN A 379 -3.08 25.79 23.62
N GLU A 380 -3.49 25.81 22.34
CA GLU A 380 -4.90 25.66 21.96
C GLU A 380 -5.46 24.30 22.38
N VAL A 381 -4.61 23.28 22.54
CA VAL A 381 -4.94 22.00 23.17
C VAL A 381 -5.04 22.19 24.70
N PHE A 382 -6.02 22.98 25.10
CA PHE A 382 -6.14 23.64 26.40
C PHE A 382 -6.18 22.70 27.61
N HIS A 383 -6.60 21.44 27.43
CA HIS A 383 -6.68 20.45 28.50
C HIS A 383 -5.55 19.41 28.46
N GLY A 384 -4.51 19.66 27.66
CA GLY A 384 -3.33 18.81 27.55
C GLY A 384 -3.29 18.04 26.23
N ALA A 385 -2.19 18.17 25.51
CA ALA A 385 -1.88 17.35 24.34
C ALA A 385 -1.64 15.89 24.77
N GLY A 386 -2.44 14.98 24.22
CA GLY A 386 -2.37 13.54 24.47
C GLY A 386 -1.92 12.76 23.24
N GLY A 387 -2.30 13.21 22.04
CA GLY A 387 -1.87 12.56 20.81
C GLY A 387 -1.82 13.45 19.58
N ILE A 388 -1.28 12.90 18.50
CA ILE A 388 -1.00 13.64 17.28
C ILE A 388 -1.09 12.73 16.06
N GLY A 389 -1.73 13.23 15.00
CA GLY A 389 -1.71 12.63 13.67
C GLY A 389 -1.21 13.63 12.64
N ILE A 390 -0.89 13.13 11.45
CA ILE A 390 -0.43 13.95 10.32
C ILE A 390 -1.18 13.59 9.05
N ARG A 391 -1.52 14.59 8.25
CA ARG A 391 -2.11 14.40 6.92
C ARG A 391 -1.78 15.59 6.04
N GLU A 392 -1.35 15.32 4.80
CA GLU A 392 -1.12 16.35 3.77
C GLU A 392 -0.19 17.51 4.25
N GLY A 393 0.75 17.21 5.14
CA GLY A 393 1.69 18.18 5.71
C GLY A 393 1.12 19.04 6.85
N HIS A 394 -0.12 18.80 7.28
CA HIS A 394 -0.74 19.41 8.45
C HIS A 394 -0.71 18.45 9.64
N PHE A 395 -0.59 19.01 10.84
CA PHE A 395 -0.57 18.27 12.10
C PHE A 395 -1.90 18.42 12.83
N PHE A 396 -2.38 17.35 13.42
CA PHE A 396 -3.67 17.26 14.09
C PHE A 396 -3.46 16.78 15.51
N VAL A 397 -3.45 17.70 16.46
CA VAL A 397 -3.21 17.41 17.87
C VAL A 397 -4.54 17.22 18.60
N VAL A 398 -4.60 16.22 19.47
CA VAL A 398 -5.77 15.81 20.25
C VAL A 398 -5.37 15.62 21.72
N GLY A 399 -6.33 15.51 22.62
CA GLY A 399 -6.00 15.30 24.02
C GLY A 399 -7.17 15.40 25.00
N GLY A 400 -6.88 16.01 26.15
CA GLY A 400 -7.72 16.03 27.33
C GLY A 400 -9.17 16.46 27.08
N LEU A 401 -10.09 15.73 27.71
CA LEU A 401 -11.50 16.09 27.81
C LEU A 401 -12.00 16.03 29.28
N PRO A 402 -12.21 17.18 29.93
CA PRO A 402 -12.73 17.23 31.29
C PRO A 402 -14.10 16.55 31.41
N GLY A 403 -14.43 16.15 32.65
CA GLY A 403 -15.71 15.49 32.94
C GLY A 403 -16.91 16.34 32.52
N GLY A 404 -17.93 15.70 31.95
CA GLY A 404 -19.20 16.35 31.57
C GLY A 404 -19.26 16.90 30.14
N VAL A 405 -18.13 17.03 29.43
CA VAL A 405 -18.11 17.48 28.03
C VAL A 405 -18.53 16.34 27.09
N GLN A 406 -19.38 16.64 26.11
CA GLN A 406 -20.03 15.66 25.22
C GLN A 406 -19.46 15.62 23.79
N GLU A 407 -18.37 16.33 23.54
CA GLU A 407 -17.73 16.42 22.22
C GLU A 407 -16.22 16.41 22.39
N ASN A 408 -15.51 15.82 21.43
CA ASN A 408 -14.05 15.84 21.39
C ASN A 408 -13.55 16.87 20.39
N TYR A 409 -12.28 17.24 20.49
CA TYR A 409 -11.69 18.30 19.66
C TYR A 409 -10.41 17.85 19.00
N VAL A 410 -10.20 18.32 17.78
CA VAL A 410 -8.96 18.16 17.02
C VAL A 410 -8.43 19.55 16.68
N TYR A 411 -7.17 19.80 16.95
CA TYR A 411 -6.52 21.08 16.72
C TYR A 411 -5.56 20.93 15.55
N GLU A 412 -5.84 21.63 14.46
CA GLU A 412 -5.09 21.57 13.22
C GLU A 412 -4.03 22.68 13.17
N TYR A 413 -2.82 22.30 12.75
CA TYR A 413 -1.67 23.16 12.61
C TYR A 413 -1.01 22.98 11.24
N ASP A 414 -0.39 24.03 10.72
CA ASP A 414 0.46 23.92 9.52
C ASP A 414 1.78 23.18 9.80
N GLY A 415 2.58 22.94 8.76
CA GLY A 415 3.89 22.26 8.89
C GLY A 415 4.94 23.01 9.74
N GLN A 416 4.64 24.21 10.22
CA GLN A 416 5.46 24.98 11.16
C GLN A 416 4.83 25.10 12.55
N PHE A 417 3.78 24.30 12.83
CA PHE A 417 3.00 24.33 14.06
C PHE A 417 2.31 25.67 14.33
N ARG A 418 1.89 26.41 13.28
CA ARG A 418 0.97 27.55 13.46
C ARG A 418 -0.45 27.04 13.49
N PHE A 419 -1.20 27.43 14.52
CA PHE A 419 -2.59 27.03 14.68
C PHE A 419 -3.45 27.52 13.50
N LEU A 420 -4.23 26.60 12.94
CA LEU A 420 -5.14 26.89 11.83
C LEU A 420 -6.60 26.85 12.29
N LYS A 421 -7.01 25.74 12.91
CA LYS A 421 -8.42 25.50 13.20
C LYS A 421 -8.64 24.49 14.32
N LYS A 422 -9.67 24.73 15.13
CA LYS A 422 -10.26 23.75 16.03
C LYS A 422 -11.44 23.08 15.34
N HIS A 423 -11.42 21.76 15.26
CA HIS A 423 -12.52 20.93 14.77
C HIS A 423 -13.24 20.29 15.95
N VAL A 424 -14.55 20.12 15.80
CA VAL A 424 -15.43 19.53 16.82
C VAL A 424 -15.92 18.19 16.32
N ILE A 425 -15.75 17.16 17.13
CA ILE A 425 -16.27 15.81 16.89
C ILE A 425 -17.43 15.59 17.84
N ALA A 426 -18.64 15.47 17.30
CA ALA A 426 -19.87 15.17 18.04
C ALA A 426 -19.91 13.69 18.49
N SER A 427 -18.93 13.27 19.29
CA SER A 427 -18.70 11.87 19.64
C SER A 427 -19.45 11.38 20.88
N GLY A 428 -19.99 12.28 21.71
CA GLY A 428 -20.38 11.97 23.08
C GLY A 428 -19.17 11.93 24.01
N HIS A 429 -19.41 11.85 25.32
CA HIS A 429 -18.33 11.82 26.31
C HIS A 429 -17.33 10.66 26.09
N THR A 430 -16.05 10.94 26.32
CA THR A 430 -14.94 9.97 26.37
C THR A 430 -14.08 10.29 27.60
N LEU A 431 -13.67 9.26 28.34
CA LEU A 431 -12.88 9.46 29.55
C LEU A 431 -11.48 9.94 29.18
N LEU A 432 -11.05 11.09 29.71
CA LEU A 432 -9.77 11.75 29.40
C LEU A 432 -9.59 12.21 27.94
N GLY A 433 -10.60 12.08 27.08
CA GLY A 433 -10.54 12.50 25.68
C GLY A 433 -9.81 11.52 24.75
N ILE A 434 -9.47 12.00 23.55
CA ILE A 434 -8.73 11.23 22.55
C ILE A 434 -7.24 11.25 22.89
N GLN A 435 -6.61 10.07 22.92
CA GLN A 435 -5.18 9.91 23.22
C GLN A 435 -4.35 9.59 21.99
N THR A 436 -4.94 8.98 20.95
CA THR A 436 -4.19 8.56 19.76
C THR A 436 -4.95 8.93 18.49
N ALA A 437 -4.22 9.22 17.40
CA ALA A 437 -4.83 9.66 16.15
C ALA A 437 -4.02 9.23 14.93
N THR A 438 -4.68 8.60 13.95
CA THR A 438 -4.08 8.36 12.64
C THR A 438 -5.10 8.55 11.52
N PHE A 439 -4.63 8.97 10.35
CA PHE A 439 -5.44 9.07 9.14
C PHE A 439 -5.05 7.95 8.17
N ALA A 440 -5.99 7.04 7.92
CA ALA A 440 -5.80 5.91 7.02
C ALA A 440 -7.15 5.45 6.48
N HIS A 441 -7.20 4.86 5.28
CA HIS A 441 -8.46 4.41 4.65
C HIS A 441 -9.48 5.55 4.47
N ASP A 442 -8.98 6.73 4.07
CA ASP A 442 -9.73 7.95 3.83
C ASP A 442 -10.62 8.38 5.02
N ARG A 443 -10.15 8.11 6.24
CA ARG A 443 -10.85 8.42 7.49
C ARG A 443 -9.87 8.61 8.64
N TRP A 444 -10.33 9.28 9.68
CA TRP A 444 -9.60 9.38 10.94
C TRP A 444 -10.00 8.28 11.90
N TRP A 445 -9.01 7.77 12.62
CA TRP A 445 -9.15 6.79 13.68
C TRP A 445 -8.62 7.37 14.98
N PHE A 446 -9.45 7.38 16.02
CA PHE A 446 -9.13 8.01 17.29
C PHE A 446 -9.30 7.04 18.46
N GLY A 447 -8.20 6.71 19.14
CA GLY A 447 -8.23 5.90 20.35
C GLY A 447 -8.50 6.74 21.59
N CYS A 448 -9.48 6.36 22.39
CA CYS A 448 -9.86 7.04 23.61
C CYS A 448 -9.56 6.16 24.83
N TYR A 449 -9.03 6.77 25.89
CA TYR A 449 -8.76 6.07 27.15
C TYR A 449 -10.06 5.69 27.89
N GLY A 450 -9.98 4.70 28.76
CA GLY A 450 -11.01 4.43 29.78
C GLY A 450 -11.66 3.06 29.75
N SER A 451 -12.86 2.96 30.30
CA SER A 451 -13.66 1.74 30.35
C SER A 451 -15.15 2.12 30.23
N PRO A 452 -15.84 1.77 29.13
CA PRO A 452 -15.33 1.02 27.98
C PRO A 452 -14.23 1.77 27.21
N LYS A 453 -13.38 1.01 26.51
CA LYS A 453 -12.32 1.56 25.65
C LYS A 453 -12.93 1.88 24.30
N ILE A 454 -12.85 3.13 23.89
CA ILE A 454 -13.61 3.64 22.75
C ILE A 454 -12.68 3.96 21.59
N LEU A 455 -13.08 3.50 20.40
CA LEU A 455 -12.57 3.94 19.12
C LEU A 455 -13.62 4.85 18.46
N LEU A 456 -13.20 6.05 18.07
CA LEU A 456 -14.01 6.94 17.23
C LEU A 456 -13.47 6.90 15.80
N VAL A 457 -14.38 6.91 14.84
CA VAL A 457 -14.06 6.97 13.42
C VAL A 457 -14.79 8.14 12.80
N THR A 458 -14.09 9.01 12.10
CA THR A 458 -14.68 10.15 11.38
C THR A 458 -14.25 10.18 9.94
N ASP A 459 -15.00 10.87 9.09
CA ASP A 459 -14.54 11.20 7.74
C ASP A 459 -13.37 12.21 7.79
N ASP A 460 -12.95 12.62 6.60
CA ASP A 460 -11.87 13.57 6.37
C ASP A 460 -12.17 15.00 6.87
N LYS A 461 -13.44 15.27 7.24
CA LYS A 461 -13.96 16.54 7.78
C LYS A 461 -14.44 16.42 9.23
N PHE A 462 -13.99 15.37 9.93
CA PHE A 462 -14.29 15.12 11.34
C PHE A 462 -15.77 14.85 11.66
N GLN A 463 -16.58 14.48 10.65
CA GLN A 463 -17.95 14.01 10.88
C GLN A 463 -17.93 12.55 11.33
N MET A 464 -18.68 12.24 12.39
CA MET A 464 -18.74 10.90 12.96
C MET A 464 -19.25 9.88 11.94
N LEU A 465 -18.44 8.84 11.70
CA LEU A 465 -18.80 7.65 10.93
C LEU A 465 -19.12 6.46 11.85
N GLY A 466 -18.49 6.39 13.02
CA GLY A 466 -18.75 5.30 13.96
C GLY A 466 -18.09 5.49 15.32
N ARG A 467 -18.69 4.86 16.34
CA ARG A 467 -18.20 4.78 17.71
C ARG A 467 -18.24 3.32 18.14
N TYR A 468 -17.08 2.77 18.46
CA TYR A 468 -16.91 1.34 18.68
C TYR A 468 -16.21 1.06 20.01
N GLU A 469 -16.48 -0.11 20.58
CA GLU A 469 -15.76 -0.61 21.74
C GLU A 469 -14.52 -1.39 21.27
N PHE A 470 -13.42 -0.68 21.08
CA PHE A 470 -12.13 -1.21 20.66
C PHE A 470 -11.00 -0.41 21.30
N ASP A 471 -9.96 -1.10 21.77
CA ASP A 471 -8.81 -0.45 22.40
C ASP A 471 -7.68 -0.23 21.41
N CYS A 472 -7.41 1.04 21.12
CA CYS A 472 -6.19 1.52 20.48
C CYS A 472 -5.70 2.81 21.16
N SER A 473 -6.02 2.97 22.46
CA SER A 473 -5.74 4.18 23.24
C SER A 473 -4.26 4.37 23.58
N LEU A 474 -3.42 3.35 23.32
CA LEU A 474 -1.97 3.36 23.57
C LEU A 474 -1.15 3.32 22.27
N GLY A 475 -1.81 3.46 21.13
CA GLY A 475 -1.21 3.67 19.82
C GLY A 475 -2.10 3.15 18.71
N ILE A 476 -2.26 3.94 17.66
CA ILE A 476 -2.87 3.53 16.40
C ILE A 476 -2.09 4.16 15.25
N GLU A 477 -1.72 3.37 14.24
CA GLU A 477 -0.95 3.91 13.12
C GLU A 477 -1.33 3.27 11.78
N GLY A 478 -1.47 4.08 10.75
CA GLY A 478 -1.66 3.62 9.38
C GLY A 478 -0.35 3.11 8.77
N THR A 479 -0.37 1.95 8.12
CA THR A 479 0.80 1.45 7.38
C THR A 479 0.70 1.79 5.89
N SER A 480 1.85 1.85 5.22
CA SER A 480 1.93 2.04 3.76
C SER A 480 1.23 0.94 2.95
N GLU A 481 0.97 -0.21 3.56
CA GLU A 481 0.28 -1.35 2.94
C GLU A 481 -1.25 -1.26 3.08
N GLY A 482 -1.78 -0.14 3.57
CA GLY A 482 -3.22 0.02 3.80
C GLY A 482 -3.71 -0.87 4.94
N ARG A 483 -2.89 -1.08 5.98
CA ARG A 483 -3.28 -1.72 7.24
C ARG A 483 -3.25 -0.71 8.38
N LEU A 484 -3.75 -1.12 9.55
CA LEU A 484 -3.61 -0.36 10.78
C LEU A 484 -2.80 -1.17 11.79
N LEU A 485 -1.95 -0.51 12.55
CA LEU A 485 -1.35 -1.02 13.75
C LEU A 485 -2.17 -0.54 14.93
N SER A 486 -2.41 -1.42 15.90
CA SER A 486 -3.03 -1.06 17.18
C SER A 486 -2.15 -1.58 18.31
N ALA A 487 -1.78 -0.68 19.22
CA ALA A 487 -0.93 -1.01 20.34
C ALA A 487 -1.70 -1.22 21.64
N SER A 488 -1.09 -2.02 22.49
CA SER A 488 -1.51 -2.35 23.83
C SER A 488 -0.28 -2.38 24.74
N GLY A 489 -0.50 -2.19 26.03
CA GLY A 489 0.58 -2.18 27.02
C GLY A 489 0.14 -2.87 28.30
N ARG A 490 1.13 -3.38 29.05
CA ARG A 490 0.92 -3.97 30.36
C ARG A 490 1.93 -3.41 31.33
N CYS A 491 1.46 -2.96 32.49
CA CYS A 491 2.33 -2.53 33.59
C CYS A 491 2.24 -3.52 34.75
N ASP A 492 3.40 -3.84 35.29
CA ASP A 492 3.59 -4.63 36.50
C ASP A 492 4.43 -3.79 37.47
N LYS A 493 4.03 -3.78 38.75
CA LYS A 493 4.65 -2.91 39.77
C LYS A 493 6.15 -3.16 39.92
N ASP A 494 6.59 -4.40 39.76
CA ASP A 494 7.98 -4.79 40.01
C ASP A 494 8.78 -4.92 38.71
N LYS A 495 8.09 -5.17 37.58
CA LYS A 495 8.75 -5.41 36.30
C LYS A 495 8.73 -4.23 35.36
N GLY A 496 7.96 -3.17 35.63
CA GLY A 496 7.76 -2.04 34.73
C GLY A 496 6.65 -2.29 33.71
N CYS A 497 6.65 -1.50 32.64
CA CYS A 497 5.65 -1.47 31.60
C CYS A 497 6.22 -1.95 30.26
N THR A 498 5.45 -2.78 29.57
CA THR A 498 5.79 -3.29 28.23
C THR A 498 4.81 -2.77 27.19
N GLY A 499 5.24 -2.78 25.93
CA GLY A 499 4.44 -2.41 24.76
C GLY A 499 4.31 -3.58 23.78
N ARG A 500 3.16 -3.67 23.13
CA ARG A 500 2.85 -4.66 22.11
C ARG A 500 2.05 -4.00 21.02
N VAL A 501 2.41 -4.24 19.77
CA VAL A 501 1.61 -3.83 18.61
C VAL A 501 1.08 -5.06 17.89
N ARG A 502 -0.13 -4.94 17.36
CA ARG A 502 -0.77 -5.95 16.53
C ARG A 502 -1.37 -5.28 15.31
N LEU A 503 -1.35 -6.00 14.20
CA LEU A 503 -2.01 -5.54 13.00
C LEU A 503 -3.54 -5.71 13.11
N ALA A 504 -4.25 -4.69 12.66
CA ALA A 504 -5.68 -4.59 12.63
C ALA A 504 -6.15 -4.12 11.24
N ILE A 505 -7.39 -4.48 10.91
CA ILE A 505 -8.06 -4.02 9.69
C ILE A 505 -9.41 -3.39 10.02
N PRO A 506 -9.88 -2.45 9.20
CA PRO A 506 -11.24 -1.92 9.29
C PRO A 506 -12.29 -3.03 9.32
N ASP A 507 -13.24 -2.91 10.24
CA ASP A 507 -14.40 -3.79 10.35
C ASP A 507 -15.68 -2.96 10.53
N LYS A 508 -16.74 -3.32 9.80
CA LYS A 508 -17.98 -2.53 9.81
C LYS A 508 -18.71 -2.57 11.16
N GLN A 509 -18.58 -3.66 11.91
CA GLN A 509 -19.29 -3.85 13.17
C GLN A 509 -18.45 -3.44 14.37
N ALA A 510 -17.18 -3.82 14.36
CA ALA A 510 -16.27 -3.58 15.49
C ALA A 510 -15.41 -2.31 15.33
N GLY A 511 -15.49 -1.61 14.20
CA GLY A 511 -14.58 -0.53 13.82
C GLY A 511 -13.24 -1.08 13.35
N LEU A 512 -12.56 -1.85 14.21
CA LEU A 512 -11.36 -2.60 13.90
C LEU A 512 -11.49 -4.06 14.34
N LYS A 513 -10.80 -4.95 13.63
CA LYS A 513 -10.54 -6.31 14.08
C LYS A 513 -9.06 -6.64 13.94
N TYR A 514 -8.53 -7.34 14.94
CA TYR A 514 -7.21 -7.95 14.83
C TYR A 514 -7.26 -9.05 13.78
N LEU A 515 -6.20 -9.17 12.99
CA LEU A 515 -6.03 -10.35 12.15
C LEU A 515 -5.83 -11.59 13.05
N PRO A 516 -6.42 -12.75 12.68
CA PRO A 516 -6.21 -13.98 13.41
C PRO A 516 -4.72 -14.35 13.36
N VAL A 517 -4.17 -14.68 14.54
CA VAL A 517 -2.83 -15.25 14.63
C VAL A 517 -3.02 -16.74 14.35
N GLU A 518 -2.53 -17.22 13.21
CA GLU A 518 -2.41 -18.67 13.01
C GLU A 518 -1.42 -19.19 14.06
N GLN A 519 -1.87 -20.19 14.84
CA GLN A 519 -1.09 -20.79 15.95
C GLN A 519 -0.01 -21.71 15.44
#